data_AF-X6MI28-F1
#
_entry.id   AF-X6MI28-F1
#
_cell.length_a   1.000
_cell.length_b   1.000
_cell.length_c   1.000
_cell.angle_alpha   90.00
_cell.angle_beta   90.00
_cell.angle_gamma   90.00
#
_symmetry.space_group_name_H-M   'P 1'
#
loop_
_entity.id
_entity.type
_entity.pdbx_description
1 polymer ?
#
loop_
_entity_poly.entity_id
_entity_poly.type
_entity_poly.pdbx_seq_one_letter_code
_entity_poly.pdbx_strand_id
1 'polypeptide(L)'
;MTQEIAKKGCAVIVGVGPGLGRSLALRFAKGGYHVALVSRSKTSTEPVAKEILTTHKNIKTLCLSVNTQEEDIKKAHKEIQTELGDVEVLCYNASTAHNGIKKKKGFNKKSITEVTQEEMMNAFNVSCVGAAIWSKVVVPAMIQNQKGTILFTG
;
A
#
# COMPACT_ATOMS: atom_id res chain seq x y z
N MET A 1 -9.12 31.41 8.04
CA MET A 1 -9.95 30.36 8.66
C MET A 1 -9.31 29.01 8.36
N THR A 2 -8.59 28.44 9.32
CA THR A 2 -8.16 27.05 9.26
C THR A 2 -9.40 26.19 9.45
N GLN A 3 -9.87 25.53 8.39
CA GLN A 3 -10.87 24.48 8.52
C GLN A 3 -10.32 23.43 9.48
N GLU A 4 -11.05 23.18 10.55
CA GLU A 4 -10.81 22.05 11.43
C GLU A 4 -11.01 20.79 10.60
N ILE A 5 -9.90 20.17 10.18
CA ILE A 5 -9.96 18.93 9.39
C ILE A 5 -10.51 17.87 10.33
N ALA A 6 -11.78 17.48 10.13
CA ALA A 6 -12.39 16.36 10.82
C ALA A 6 -11.41 15.18 10.80
N LYS A 7 -11.12 14.61 11.97
CA LYS A 7 -10.11 13.56 12.14
C LYS A 7 -10.46 12.39 11.23
N LYS A 8 -9.68 12.19 10.17
CA LYS A 8 -9.89 11.10 9.22
C LYS A 8 -9.30 9.81 9.75
N GLY A 9 -9.77 8.68 9.24
CA GLY A 9 -9.20 7.37 9.54
C GLY A 9 -7.84 7.14 8.87
N CYS A 10 -7.56 5.88 8.55
CA CYS A 10 -6.31 5.45 7.94
C CYS A 10 -6.43 5.28 6.42
N ALA A 11 -5.39 5.73 5.70
CA ALA A 11 -5.13 5.39 4.32
C ALA A 11 -3.99 4.36 4.24
N VAL A 12 -4.29 3.18 3.72
CA VAL A 12 -3.33 2.10 3.50
C VAL A 12 -2.85 2.15 2.07
N ILE A 13 -1.55 2.34 1.88
CA ILE A 13 -0.92 2.36 0.56
C ILE A 13 -0.09 1.08 0.40
N VAL A 14 -0.54 0.18 -0.47
CA VAL A 14 0.13 -1.09 -0.76
C VAL A 14 0.97 -0.96 -2.02
N GLY A 15 2.22 -1.42 -1.96
CA GLY A 15 3.17 -1.27 -3.07
C GLY A 15 3.87 0.09 -3.06
N VAL A 16 4.28 0.56 -1.87
CA VAL A 16 5.02 1.82 -1.74
C VAL A 16 6.42 1.68 -2.36
N GLY A 17 6.77 2.66 -3.18
CA GLY A 17 8.08 2.85 -3.78
C GLY A 17 8.32 4.33 -4.10
N PRO A 18 9.46 4.69 -4.70
CA PRO A 18 9.86 6.08 -4.88
C PRO A 18 8.93 6.89 -5.83
N GLY A 19 8.13 6.22 -6.66
CA GLY A 19 7.22 6.84 -7.62
C GLY A 19 5.81 7.10 -7.07
N LEU A 20 4.81 6.46 -7.69
CA LEU A 20 3.40 6.70 -7.40
C LEU A 20 3.03 6.44 -5.93
N GLY A 21 3.50 5.33 -5.34
CA GLY A 21 3.22 5.00 -3.94
C GLY A 21 3.61 6.10 -2.96
N ARG A 22 4.79 6.73 -3.13
CA ARG A 22 5.21 7.89 -2.34
C ARG A 22 4.26 9.08 -2.53
N SER A 23 3.90 9.38 -3.77
CA SER A 23 3.03 10.52 -4.10
C SER A 23 1.64 10.37 -3.49
N LEU A 24 1.07 9.15 -3.56
CA LEU A 24 -0.19 8.82 -2.91
C LEU A 24 -0.10 9.01 -1.39
N ALA A 25 0.95 8.45 -0.76
CA ALA A 25 1.14 8.56 0.69
C ALA A 25 1.18 10.01 1.18
N LEU A 26 1.97 10.87 0.53
CA LEU A 26 2.05 12.29 0.85
C LEU A 26 0.72 13.01 0.61
N ARG A 27 0.00 12.65 -0.47
CA ARG A 27 -1.30 13.26 -0.78
C ARG A 27 -2.36 12.95 0.28
N PHE A 28 -2.39 11.72 0.80
CA PHE A 28 -3.31 11.31 1.87
C PHE A 28 -2.91 11.91 3.22
N ALA A 29 -1.61 11.95 3.55
CA ALA A 29 -1.11 12.63 4.74
C ALA A 29 -1.49 14.12 4.74
N LYS A 30 -1.28 14.83 3.63
CA LYS A 30 -1.73 16.23 3.43
C LYS A 30 -3.25 16.37 3.58
N GLY A 31 -4.01 15.33 3.24
CA GLY A 31 -5.46 15.27 3.38
C GLY A 31 -5.96 14.95 4.79
N GLY A 32 -5.06 14.75 5.76
CA GLY A 32 -5.40 14.51 7.16
C GLY A 32 -5.56 13.04 7.56
N TYR A 33 -5.24 12.09 6.68
CA TYR A 33 -5.29 10.65 7.01
C TYR A 33 -4.02 10.20 7.74
N HIS A 34 -4.16 9.32 8.72
CA HIS A 34 -3.06 8.46 9.14
C HIS A 34 -2.66 7.54 7.98
N VAL A 35 -1.37 7.20 7.86
CA VAL A 35 -0.88 6.48 6.66
C VAL A 35 -0.18 5.18 7.04
N ALA A 36 -0.69 4.07 6.53
CA ALA A 36 0.03 2.80 6.54
C ALA A 36 0.78 2.63 5.21
N LEU A 37 2.10 2.47 5.28
CA LEU A 37 2.98 2.25 4.15
C LEU A 37 3.31 0.76 4.09
N VAL A 38 2.75 0.08 3.10
CA VAL A 38 2.89 -1.37 2.93
C VAL A 38 3.74 -1.67 1.71
N SER A 39 4.75 -2.51 1.91
CA SER A 39 5.58 -3.06 0.85
C SER A 39 6.11 -4.44 1.27
N ARG A 40 6.95 -5.08 0.45
CA ARG A 40 7.66 -6.31 0.83
C ARG A 40 8.92 -6.05 1.65
N SER A 41 9.35 -4.80 1.79
CA SER A 41 10.55 -4.43 2.53
C SER A 41 10.48 -2.99 3.00
N LYS A 42 10.73 -2.79 4.31
CA LYS A 42 10.71 -1.47 4.95
C LYS A 42 11.69 -0.46 4.34
N THR A 43 12.72 -0.92 3.64
CA THR A 43 13.69 -0.07 2.92
C THR A 43 13.04 0.90 1.94
N SER A 44 11.90 0.53 1.34
CA SER A 44 11.15 1.38 0.41
C SER A 44 10.18 2.34 1.08
N THR A 45 9.75 2.06 2.32
CA THR A 45 8.72 2.81 3.05
C THR A 45 9.32 3.79 4.05
N GLU A 46 10.46 3.46 4.68
CA GLU A 46 11.08 4.28 5.71
C GLU A 46 11.42 5.71 5.26
N PRO A 47 11.98 5.95 4.06
CA PRO A 47 12.22 7.33 3.59
C PRO A 47 10.93 8.13 3.45
N VAL A 48 9.86 7.48 2.96
CA VAL A 48 8.54 8.10 2.80
C VAL A 48 7.91 8.42 4.15
N ALA A 49 8.05 7.53 5.13
CA ALA A 49 7.58 7.77 6.50
C ALA A 49 8.27 8.97 7.13
N LYS A 50 9.61 9.07 7.00
CA LYS A 50 10.37 10.21 7.52
C LYS A 50 9.90 11.53 6.90
N GLU A 51 9.61 11.53 5.60
CA GLU A 51 9.11 12.72 4.91
C GLU A 51 7.72 13.14 5.42
N ILE A 52 6.79 12.18 5.59
CA ILE A 52 5.46 12.45 6.15
C ILE A 52 5.58 13.03 7.55
N LEU A 53 6.35 12.39 8.43
CA LEU A 53 6.50 12.81 9.82
C LEU A 53 7.17 14.17 9.97
N THR A 54 8.06 14.53 9.04
CA THR A 54 8.72 15.85 9.01
C THR A 54 7.72 16.95 8.60
N THR A 55 6.85 16.65 7.64
CA THR A 55 5.94 17.64 7.03
C THR A 55 4.59 17.73 7.76
N HIS A 56 4.18 16.64 8.41
CA HIS A 56 2.84 16.47 8.97
C HIS A 56 2.90 15.88 10.39
N LYS A 57 3.24 16.70 11.39
CA LYS A 57 3.48 16.27 12.79
C LYS A 57 2.30 15.54 13.46
N ASN A 58 1.07 15.79 13.01
CA ASN A 58 -0.15 15.19 13.59
C ASN A 58 -0.54 13.87 12.89
N ILE A 59 0.20 13.45 11.87
CA ILE A 59 -0.11 12.26 11.08
C ILE A 59 0.75 11.10 11.57
N LYS A 60 0.10 10.11 12.20
CA LYS A 60 0.72 8.82 12.47
C LYS A 60 1.03 8.11 11.16
N THR A 61 2.20 7.48 11.10
CA THR A 61 2.65 6.71 9.94
C THR A 61 3.23 5.38 10.39
N LEU A 62 2.81 4.28 9.76
CA LEU A 62 3.27 2.92 10.07
C LEU A 62 3.90 2.26 8.84
N CYS A 63 5.08 1.67 8.99
CA CYS A 63 5.77 0.93 7.92
C CYS A 63 5.63 -0.58 8.13
N LEU A 64 5.02 -1.27 7.17
CA LEU A 64 4.76 -2.71 7.25
C LEU A 64 5.41 -3.46 6.08
N SER A 65 5.97 -4.63 6.42
CA SER A 65 6.49 -5.60 5.46
C SER A 65 5.48 -6.74 5.34
N VAL A 66 4.77 -6.82 4.22
CA VAL A 66 3.62 -7.72 4.05
C VAL A 66 3.73 -8.45 2.71
N ASN A 67 3.57 -9.77 2.73
CA ASN A 67 3.46 -10.59 1.52
C ASN A 67 2.00 -10.68 1.06
N THR A 68 1.76 -11.40 -0.03
CA THR A 68 0.41 -11.58 -0.61
C THR A 68 -0.44 -12.63 0.10
N GLN A 69 0.07 -13.27 1.16
CA GLN A 69 -0.65 -14.32 1.89
C GLN A 69 -1.74 -13.72 2.78
N GLU A 70 -2.91 -14.35 2.82
CA GLU A 70 -4.07 -13.84 3.57
C GLU A 70 -3.78 -13.64 5.06
N GLU A 71 -3.04 -14.56 5.68
CA GLU A 71 -2.69 -14.47 7.10
C GLU A 71 -1.72 -13.31 7.40
N ASP A 72 -0.80 -13.00 6.48
CA ASP A 72 0.10 -11.84 6.62
C ASP A 72 -0.70 -10.54 6.50
N ILE A 73 -1.66 -10.48 5.58
CA ILE A 73 -2.52 -9.31 5.37
C ILE A 73 -3.46 -9.10 6.56
N LYS A 74 -4.04 -10.17 7.13
CA LYS A 74 -4.87 -10.08 8.35
C LYS A 74 -4.08 -9.55 9.54
N LYS A 75 -2.85 -10.02 9.74
CA LYS A 75 -1.96 -9.53 10.81
C LYS A 75 -1.65 -8.05 10.61
N ALA A 76 -1.28 -7.66 9.39
CA ALA A 76 -1.02 -6.27 9.04
C ALA A 76 -2.25 -5.38 9.27
N HIS A 77 -3.44 -5.82 8.86
CA HIS A 77 -4.69 -5.09 9.07
C HIS A 77 -4.97 -4.86 10.55
N LYS A 78 -4.79 -5.88 11.40
CA LYS A 78 -4.97 -5.76 12.85
C LYS A 78 -3.99 -4.76 13.47
N GLU A 79 -2.74 -4.78 13.04
CA GLU A 79 -1.72 -3.81 13.48
C GLU A 79 -2.10 -2.38 13.06
N ILE A 80 -2.54 -2.21 11.81
CA ILE A 80 -3.01 -0.91 11.29
C ILE A 80 -4.18 -0.38 12.13
N GLN A 81 -5.19 -1.21 12.40
CA GLN A 81 -6.34 -0.80 13.20
C GLN A 81 -5.93 -0.36 14.61
N THR A 82 -4.98 -1.08 15.22
CA THR A 82 -4.49 -0.79 16.57
C THR A 82 -3.74 0.54 16.62
N GLU A 83 -2.85 0.79 15.65
CA GLU A 83 -1.95 1.94 15.67
C GLU A 83 -2.57 3.21 15.06
N LEU A 84 -3.33 3.04 13.98
CA LEU A 84 -3.79 4.12 13.10
C LEU A 84 -5.32 4.27 13.04
N GLY A 85 -6.08 3.28 13.54
CA GLY A 85 -7.54 3.25 13.47
C GLY A 85 -8.08 2.64 12.18
N ASP A 86 -9.38 2.83 11.94
CA ASP A 86 -10.09 2.17 10.85
C ASP A 86 -9.53 2.53 9.47
N VAL A 87 -9.44 1.50 8.61
CA VAL A 87 -9.02 1.67 7.21
C VAL A 87 -10.18 2.26 6.42
N GLU A 88 -10.08 3.55 6.09
CA GLU A 88 -11.06 4.24 5.26
C GLU A 88 -10.67 4.22 3.79
N VAL A 89 -9.37 4.17 3.49
CA VAL A 89 -8.87 4.14 2.11
C VAL A 89 -7.86 3.02 1.95
N LEU A 90 -8.10 2.15 0.98
CA LEU A 90 -7.10 1.20 0.48
C LEU A 90 -6.64 1.65 -0.91
N CYS A 91 -5.37 2.00 -1.06
CA CYS A 91 -4.73 2.21 -2.36
C CYS A 91 -3.85 1.01 -2.66
N TYR A 92 -4.26 0.20 -3.62
CA TYR A 92 -3.49 -0.95 -4.07
C TYR A 92 -2.70 -0.61 -5.34
N ASN A 93 -1.39 -0.48 -5.18
CA ASN A 93 -0.43 -0.14 -6.24
C ASN A 93 0.68 -1.20 -6.40
N ALA A 94 0.57 -2.32 -5.68
CA ALA A 94 1.60 -3.34 -5.76
C ALA A 94 1.56 -4.03 -7.13
N SER A 95 2.68 -3.93 -7.84
CA SER A 95 2.96 -4.70 -9.04
C SER A 95 4.34 -5.32 -8.92
N THR A 96 4.53 -6.45 -9.57
CA THR A 96 5.86 -6.94 -9.93
C THR A 96 6.06 -6.61 -11.39
N ALA A 97 7.08 -5.81 -11.70
CA ALA A 97 7.63 -5.88 -13.04
C ALA A 97 8.11 -7.33 -13.27
N HIS A 98 8.01 -7.85 -14.48
CA HIS A 98 8.63 -9.12 -14.92
C HIS A 98 10.17 -9.12 -14.84
N ASN A 99 10.73 -8.29 -13.98
CA ASN A 99 12.14 -8.06 -13.81
C ASN A 99 12.47 -8.59 -12.42
N GLY A 100 12.84 -9.87 -12.35
CA GLY A 100 13.58 -10.37 -11.20
C GLY A 100 14.66 -9.35 -10.86
N ILE A 101 14.61 -8.85 -9.61
CA ILE A 101 15.67 -8.17 -8.87
C ILE A 101 16.44 -7.10 -9.67
N LYS A 102 16.46 -5.84 -9.21
CA LYS A 102 17.44 -4.82 -9.66
C LYS A 102 18.84 -5.44 -9.86
N LYS A 103 19.18 -5.86 -11.08
CA LYS A 103 20.57 -6.02 -11.51
C LYS A 103 21.00 -4.67 -12.03
N LYS A 104 22.27 -4.34 -11.79
CA LYS A 104 22.89 -3.02 -11.95
C LYS A 104 22.79 -2.36 -13.35
N LYS A 105 22.03 -2.91 -14.31
CA LYS A 105 21.90 -2.40 -15.68
C LYS A 105 20.49 -2.68 -16.25
N GLY A 106 19.60 -1.68 -16.15
CA GLY A 106 18.37 -1.62 -16.96
C GLY A 106 17.20 -2.52 -16.53
N PHE A 107 16.02 -2.20 -17.08
CA PHE A 107 14.84 -3.07 -17.01
C PHE A 107 15.12 -4.32 -17.86
N ASN A 108 15.15 -5.50 -17.25
CA ASN A 108 15.19 -6.76 -17.98
C ASN A 108 13.84 -6.98 -18.69
N LYS A 109 13.63 -6.32 -19.83
CA LYS A 109 12.48 -6.58 -20.69
C LYS A 109 12.69 -7.92 -21.39
N LYS A 110 12.30 -9.02 -20.74
CA LYS A 110 12.07 -10.28 -21.46
C LYS A 110 11.04 -10.02 -22.56
N SER A 111 11.24 -10.59 -23.74
CA SER A 111 10.17 -10.64 -24.74
C SER A 111 8.98 -11.40 -24.17
N ILE A 112 7.75 -11.08 -24.57
CA ILE A 112 6.56 -11.82 -24.16
C ILE A 112 6.67 -13.32 -24.51
N THR A 113 7.42 -13.65 -25.57
CA THR A 113 7.69 -15.03 -25.99
C THR A 113 8.62 -15.80 -25.04
N GLU A 114 9.28 -15.12 -24.10
CA GLU A 114 10.27 -15.68 -23.16
C GLU A 114 9.77 -15.67 -21.70
N VAL A 115 8.62 -15.04 -21.44
CA VAL A 115 8.02 -15.01 -20.10
C VAL A 115 7.42 -16.38 -19.81
N THR A 116 7.84 -16.99 -18.70
CA THR A 116 7.32 -18.30 -18.31
C THR A 116 5.92 -18.17 -17.71
N GLN A 117 5.14 -19.24 -17.74
CA GLN A 117 3.85 -19.29 -17.04
C GLN A 117 4.00 -18.98 -15.54
N GLU A 118 5.07 -19.45 -14.90
CA GLU A 118 5.35 -19.17 -13.49
C GLU A 118 5.54 -17.67 -13.25
N GLU A 119 6.28 -16.97 -14.12
CA GLU A 119 6.49 -15.53 -14.02
C GLU A 119 5.18 -14.75 -14.22
N MET A 120 4.32 -15.19 -15.15
CA MET A 120 2.98 -14.62 -15.34
C MET A 120 2.10 -14.83 -14.10
N MET A 121 2.08 -16.05 -13.56
CA MET A 121 1.30 -16.37 -12.37
C MET A 121 1.76 -15.61 -11.14
N ASN A 122 3.07 -15.40 -10.99
CA ASN A 122 3.60 -14.56 -9.91
C ASN A 122 3.15 -13.09 -10.07
N ALA A 123 3.16 -12.54 -11.29
CA ALA A 123 2.65 -11.19 -11.55
C ALA A 123 1.16 -11.06 -11.28
N PHE A 124 0.37 -12.07 -11.68
CA PHE A 124 -1.07 -12.14 -11.39
C PHE A 124 -1.35 -12.27 -9.88
N ASN A 125 -0.57 -13.09 -9.17
CA ASN A 125 -0.71 -13.26 -7.73
C ASN A 125 -0.45 -11.96 -6.98
N VAL A 126 0.53 -11.17 -7.40
CA VAL A 126 0.78 -9.87 -6.78
C VAL A 126 -0.30 -8.86 -7.17
N SER A 127 -0.56 -8.68 -8.47
CA SER A 127 -1.38 -7.55 -8.93
C SER A 127 -2.88 -7.78 -8.73
N CYS A 128 -3.35 -9.02 -8.85
CA CYS A 128 -4.78 -9.35 -8.79
C CYS A 128 -5.16 -10.08 -7.51
N VAL A 129 -4.50 -11.19 -7.17
CA VAL A 129 -4.87 -11.98 -5.99
C VAL A 129 -4.58 -11.19 -4.71
N GLY A 130 -3.42 -10.54 -4.61
CA GLY A 130 -3.10 -9.67 -3.49
C GLY A 130 -4.10 -8.52 -3.32
N ALA A 131 -4.54 -7.89 -4.41
CA ALA A 131 -5.57 -6.86 -4.41
C ALA A 131 -6.92 -7.37 -3.87
N ALA A 132 -7.34 -8.54 -4.34
CA ALA A 132 -8.57 -9.19 -3.89
C ALA A 132 -8.52 -9.56 -2.41
N ILE A 133 -7.39 -10.09 -1.93
CA ILE A 133 -7.23 -10.46 -0.51
C ILE A 133 -7.23 -9.21 0.40
N TRP A 134 -6.49 -8.16 0.04
CA TRP A 134 -6.55 -6.90 0.78
C TRP A 134 -7.97 -6.35 0.85
N SER A 135 -8.70 -6.37 -0.27
CA SER A 135 -10.10 -5.96 -0.32
C SER A 135 -10.97 -6.82 0.60
N LYS A 136 -10.86 -8.15 0.51
CA LYS A 136 -11.57 -9.11 1.38
C LYS A 136 -11.35 -8.82 2.87
N VAL A 137 -10.15 -8.39 3.25
CA VAL A 137 -9.79 -8.11 4.65
C VAL A 137 -10.35 -6.77 5.14
N VAL A 138 -10.32 -5.70 4.32
CA VAL A 138 -10.74 -4.36 4.77
C VAL A 138 -12.24 -4.07 4.60
N VAL A 139 -12.88 -4.69 3.59
CA VAL A 139 -14.28 -4.41 3.23
C VAL A 139 -15.28 -4.65 4.36
N PRO A 140 -15.17 -5.71 5.19
CA PRO A 140 -16.13 -5.93 6.28
C PRO A 140 -16.23 -4.73 7.24
N ALA A 141 -15.09 -4.15 7.64
CA ALA A 141 -15.05 -2.97 8.49
C ALA A 141 -15.60 -1.73 7.75
N MET A 142 -15.27 -1.57 6.47
CA MET A 142 -15.80 -0.47 5.65
C MET A 142 -17.33 -0.52 5.52
N ILE A 143 -17.91 -1.71 5.36
CA ILE A 143 -19.37 -1.93 5.31
C ILE A 143 -19.98 -1.59 6.67
N GLN A 144 -19.44 -2.13 7.77
CA GLN A 144 -19.93 -1.86 9.13
C GLN A 144 -19.93 -0.36 9.44
N ASN A 145 -18.88 0.35 9.02
CA ASN A 145 -18.73 1.78 9.24
C ASN A 145 -19.45 2.65 8.20
N GLN A 146 -20.08 2.04 7.19
CA GLN A 146 -20.69 2.72 6.03
C GLN A 146 -19.75 3.73 5.37
N LYS A 147 -18.45 3.44 5.40
CA LYS A 147 -17.39 4.35 4.98
C LYS A 147 -16.16 3.58 4.54
N GLY A 148 -15.81 3.73 3.27
CA GLY A 148 -14.64 3.09 2.69
C GLY A 148 -14.44 3.46 1.23
N THR A 149 -13.21 3.42 0.76
CA THR A 149 -12.86 3.59 -0.65
C THR A 149 -11.68 2.70 -1.00
N ILE A 150 -11.76 2.02 -2.13
CA ILE A 150 -10.68 1.19 -2.67
C ILE A 150 -10.26 1.76 -4.02
N LEU A 151 -8.96 1.97 -4.19
CA LEU A 151 -8.35 2.49 -5.41
C LEU A 151 -7.33 1.46 -5.93
N PHE A 152 -7.48 1.03 -7.17
CA PHE A 152 -6.51 0.21 -7.89
C PHE A 152 -5.82 1.05 -8.95
N THR A 153 -4.49 1.03 -9.00
CA THR A 153 -3.72 1.84 -9.97
C THR A 153 -3.29 1.08 -11.22
N GLY A 154 -3.53 -0.23 -11.29
CA GLY A 154 -3.21 -1.10 -12.43
C GLY A 154 -2.78 -2.49 -12.01
#